data_AF-A0A150T640-F1
#
_entry.id   AF-A0A150T640-F1
#
_cell.length_a   1.000
_cell.length_b   1.000
_cell.length_c   1.000
_cell.angle_alpha   90.00
_cell.angle_beta   90.00
_cell.angle_gamma   90.00
#
_symmetry.space_group_name_H-M   'P 1'
#
loop_
_entity.id
_entity.type
_entity.pdbx_description
1 polymer ?
#
loop_
_entity_poly.entity_id
_entity_poly.type
_entity_poly.pdbx_seq_one_letter_code
_entity_poly.pdbx_strand_id
1 'polypeptide(L)'
;MHYRQLGDSELRVSELCLGTMTFGEQNTLEDAKAQLDYAFDAGINFVDAAEMYPVPTRAETQGRTESYAFVRSRWFVASTIIGATTLAQLEENVKSAGVELGKEVLAEIEQIHARYPSPAP
;
A
#
# COMPACT_ATOMS: atom_id res chain seq x y z
N MET A 1 15.78 16.61 -1.95
CA MET A 1 15.25 15.76 -0.86
C MET A 1 16.34 15.50 0.19
N HIS A 2 16.02 15.60 1.48
CA HIS A 2 16.87 15.11 2.57
C HIS A 2 16.44 13.68 2.94
N TYR A 3 17.40 12.84 3.32
CA TYR A 3 17.13 11.44 3.69
C TYR A 3 17.73 11.11 5.05
N ARG A 4 17.00 10.29 5.82
CA ARG A 4 17.41 9.78 7.13
C ARG A 4 17.57 8.27 7.10
N GLN A 5 18.43 7.76 7.98
CA GLN A 5 18.56 6.33 8.23
C GLN A 5 17.29 5.81 8.89
N LEU A 6 16.75 4.70 8.39
CA LEU A 6 15.57 4.06 8.97
C LEU A 6 16.00 3.14 10.11
N GLY A 7 15.84 3.61 11.36
CA GLY A 7 16.23 2.84 12.55
C GLY A 7 17.73 2.53 12.55
N ASP A 8 18.07 1.28 12.85
CA ASP A 8 19.43 0.72 12.81
C ASP A 8 19.77 0.05 11.46
N SER A 9 18.87 0.09 10.48
CA SER A 9 19.10 -0.50 9.15
C SER A 9 20.03 0.36 8.29
N GLU A 10 20.52 -0.21 7.19
CA GLU A 10 21.30 0.53 6.18
C GLU A 10 20.43 1.37 5.22
N LEU A 11 19.09 1.30 5.36
CA LEU A 11 18.16 1.97 4.47
C LEU A 11 18.11 3.47 4.73
N ARG A 12 18.02 4.25 3.64
CA ARG A 12 17.80 5.70 3.69
C ARG A 12 16.45 6.07 3.08
N VAL A 13 15.59 6.68 3.89
CA VAL A 13 14.25 7.12 3.48
C VAL A 13 14.17 8.64 3.46
N SER A 14 13.35 9.20 2.56
CA SER A 14 13.07 10.63 2.51
C SER A 14 12.51 11.11 3.84
N GLU A 15 12.84 12.34 4.26
CA GLU A 15 12.26 12.93 5.48
C GLU A 15 10.73 13.11 5.38
N LEU A 16 10.21 13.16 4.15
CA LEU A 16 8.79 13.20 3.85
C LEU A 16 8.33 11.82 3.37
N CYS A 17 7.20 11.36 3.91
CA CYS A 17 6.49 10.17 3.48
C CYS A 17 5.18 10.56 2.77
N LEU A 18 4.85 9.92 1.65
CA LEU A 18 3.58 10.14 0.95
C LEU A 18 2.50 9.20 1.50
N GLY A 19 1.49 9.73 2.18
CA GLY A 19 0.31 8.97 2.57
C GLY A 19 -0.69 8.83 1.42
N THR A 20 -1.25 7.63 1.26
CA THR A 20 -2.17 7.29 0.16
C THR A 20 -3.64 7.16 0.57
N MET A 21 -4.00 7.62 1.78
CA MET A 21 -5.33 7.44 2.39
C MET A 21 -6.53 8.00 1.60
N THR A 22 -6.29 8.89 0.63
CA THR A 22 -7.33 9.52 -0.20
C THR A 22 -7.44 8.90 -1.59
N PHE A 23 -6.51 8.04 -1.98
CA PHE A 23 -6.43 7.50 -3.33
C PHE A 23 -7.59 6.54 -3.60
N GLY A 24 -8.40 6.82 -4.62
CA GLY A 24 -9.53 5.99 -5.02
C GLY A 24 -10.87 6.35 -4.38
N GLU A 25 -10.90 7.25 -3.39
CA GLU A 25 -12.15 7.73 -2.75
C GLU A 25 -12.35 9.24 -2.93
N GLN A 26 -11.39 10.02 -2.45
CA GLN A 26 -11.43 11.48 -2.53
C GLN A 26 -10.71 12.00 -3.78
N ASN A 27 -9.93 11.12 -4.43
CA ASN A 27 -9.08 11.42 -5.56
C ASN A 27 -9.33 10.38 -6.67
N THR A 28 -9.29 10.80 -7.94
CA THR A 28 -9.38 9.87 -9.06
C THR A 28 -8.07 9.06 -9.22
N LEU A 29 -8.11 7.99 -10.02
CA LEU A 29 -6.90 7.23 -10.38
C LEU A 29 -5.85 8.11 -11.09
N GLU A 30 -6.30 9.05 -11.91
CA GLU A 30 -5.41 9.99 -12.61
C GLU A 30 -4.73 10.94 -11.61
N ASP A 31 -5.49 11.47 -10.64
CA ASP A 31 -4.94 12.31 -9.58
C ASP A 31 -3.93 11.55 -8.71
N ALA A 32 -4.23 10.29 -8.37
CA ALA A 32 -3.35 9.43 -7.59
C ALA A 32 -2.02 9.16 -8.31
N LYS A 33 -2.07 8.88 -9.63
CA LYS A 33 -0.89 8.71 -10.47
C LYS A 33 -0.05 9.99 -10.54
N ALA A 34 -0.69 11.12 -10.82
CA ALA A 34 0.01 12.40 -10.88
C ALA A 34 0.68 12.77 -9.54
N GLN A 35 0.05 12.45 -8.41
CA GLN A 35 0.62 12.64 -7.08
C GLN A 35 1.84 11.73 -6.83
N LEU A 36 1.79 10.46 -7.26
CA LEU A 36 2.92 9.53 -7.17
C LEU A 36 4.10 9.98 -8.04
N ASP A 37 3.82 10.34 -9.29
CA ASP A 37 4.85 10.81 -10.24
C ASP A 37 5.55 12.06 -9.69
N TYR A 38 4.78 13.05 -9.23
CA TYR A 38 5.33 14.26 -8.64
C TYR A 38 6.16 13.99 -7.37
N ALA A 39 5.67 13.11 -6.48
CA ALA A 39 6.39 12.75 -5.27
C ALA A 39 7.73 12.07 -5.58
N PHE A 40 7.73 11.14 -6.55
CA PHE A 40 8.92 10.45 -6.99
C PHE A 40 9.95 11.40 -7.63
N ASP A 41 9.50 12.28 -8.53
CA ASP A 41 10.34 13.30 -9.17
C ASP A 41 10.94 14.29 -8.15
N ALA A 42 10.23 14.57 -7.05
CA ALA A 42 10.73 15.36 -5.92
C ALA A 42 11.72 14.60 -5.02
N GLY A 43 11.92 13.30 -5.25
CA GLY A 43 12.84 12.43 -4.54
C GLY A 43 12.25 11.71 -3.33
N ILE A 44 10.93 11.70 -3.16
CA ILE A 44 10.26 10.91 -2.11
C ILE A 44 10.37 9.43 -2.47
N ASN A 45 10.94 8.63 -1.57
CA ASN A 45 11.08 7.19 -1.73
C ASN A 45 10.39 6.40 -0.61
N PHE A 46 9.63 7.09 0.23
CA PHE A 46 8.89 6.52 1.34
C PHE A 46 7.40 6.81 1.12
N VAL A 47 6.63 5.75 0.90
CA VAL A 47 5.19 5.81 0.63
C VAL A 47 4.49 4.96 1.68
N ASP A 48 3.44 5.55 2.25
CA ASP A 48 2.59 4.98 3.27
C ASP A 48 1.25 4.53 2.66
N ALA A 49 0.92 3.27 2.91
CA ALA A 49 -0.33 2.64 2.51
C ALA A 49 -0.82 1.71 3.62
N ALA A 50 -2.13 1.50 3.68
CA ALA A 50 -2.78 0.67 4.69
C ALA A 50 -3.90 -0.15 4.08
N GLU A 51 -4.23 -1.28 4.71
CA GLU A 51 -5.41 -2.10 4.39
C GLU A 51 -6.71 -1.29 4.49
N MET A 52 -6.79 -0.45 5.52
CA MET A 52 -7.99 0.35 5.75
C MET A 52 -8.12 1.56 4.81
N TYR A 53 -7.22 1.73 3.83
CA TYR A 53 -7.30 2.83 2.89
C TYR A 53 -8.07 2.42 1.63
N PRO A 54 -8.86 3.35 1.05
CA PRO A 54 -9.03 4.75 1.43
C PRO A 54 -10.04 5.01 2.56
N VAL A 55 -10.00 6.22 3.16
CA VAL A 55 -10.90 6.66 4.24
C VAL A 55 -11.98 7.62 3.69
N PRO A 56 -13.27 7.45 4.03
CA PRO A 56 -13.84 6.53 5.02
C PRO A 56 -13.86 5.06 4.57
N THR A 57 -13.58 4.15 5.51
CA THR A 57 -13.64 2.71 5.27
C THR A 57 -15.08 2.25 5.03
N ARG A 58 -15.28 1.30 4.10
CA ARG A 58 -16.59 0.67 3.86
C ARG A 58 -16.48 -0.83 4.09
N ALA A 59 -17.46 -1.42 4.77
CA ALA A 59 -17.48 -2.87 5.02
C ALA A 59 -17.52 -3.70 3.72
N GLU A 60 -18.06 -3.14 2.63
CA GLU A 60 -18.09 -3.80 1.32
C GLU A 60 -16.72 -3.85 0.61
N THR A 61 -15.79 -2.99 1.04
CA THR A 61 -14.52 -2.72 0.35
C THR A 61 -13.29 -3.04 1.20
N GLN A 62 -13.48 -3.16 2.51
CA GLN A 62 -12.49 -3.64 3.46
C GLN A 62 -11.99 -5.03 3.06
N GLY A 63 -10.68 -5.24 2.92
CA GLY A 63 -10.10 -6.50 2.44
C GLY A 63 -9.82 -6.55 0.93
N ARG A 64 -10.38 -5.63 0.11
CA ARG A 64 -10.29 -5.73 -1.36
C ARG A 64 -8.94 -5.35 -1.93
N THR A 65 -8.12 -4.58 -1.20
CA THR A 65 -6.73 -4.32 -1.59
C THR A 65 -5.78 -5.37 -1.01
N GLU A 66 -6.21 -6.25 -0.09
CA GLU A 66 -5.28 -6.85 0.87
C GLU A 66 -5.19 -8.37 0.91
N SER A 67 -4.12 -8.84 0.27
CA SER A 67 -3.11 -9.42 1.15
C SER A 67 -2.03 -8.35 1.42
N TYR A 68 -1.51 -8.27 2.64
CA TYR A 68 -0.31 -7.47 2.91
C TYR A 68 0.84 -7.81 1.95
N ALA A 69 0.91 -9.07 1.51
CA ALA A 69 1.84 -9.53 0.49
C ALA A 69 1.62 -8.83 -0.86
N PHE A 70 0.38 -8.59 -1.29
CA PHE A 70 0.07 -7.85 -2.52
C PHE A 70 0.49 -6.38 -2.42
N VAL A 71 0.10 -5.68 -1.35
CA VAL A 71 0.48 -4.27 -1.14
C VAL A 71 2.01 -4.14 -1.07
N ARG A 72 2.68 -5.03 -0.32
CA ARG A 72 4.16 -5.11 -0.24
C ARG A 72 4.82 -5.46 -1.58
N SER A 73 4.14 -6.20 -2.46
CA SER A 73 4.70 -6.59 -3.76
C SER A 73 4.80 -5.43 -4.75
N ARG A 74 4.16 -4.28 -4.47
CA ARG A 74 4.21 -3.11 -5.34
C ARG A 74 5.58 -2.44 -5.22
N TRP A 75 6.24 -2.25 -6.35
CA TRP A 75 7.61 -1.72 -6.43
C TRP A 75 7.80 -0.33 -5.77
N PHE A 76 6.71 0.43 -5.61
CA PHE A 76 6.69 1.76 -5.01
C PHE A 76 6.29 1.76 -3.52
N VAL A 77 5.94 0.61 -2.93
CA VAL A 77 5.56 0.50 -1.53
C VAL A 77 6.77 0.11 -0.70
N ALA A 78 7.24 1.03 0.16
CA ALA A 78 8.41 0.84 1.01
C ALA A 78 8.06 0.15 2.34
N SER A 79 6.87 0.38 2.88
CA SER A 79 6.35 -0.27 4.08
C SER A 79 4.82 -0.29 4.04
N THR A 80 4.20 -1.28 4.68
CA THR A 80 2.74 -1.44 4.74
C THR A 80 2.27 -1.30 6.18
N ILE A 81 1.34 -0.39 6.45
CA ILE A 81 0.66 -0.33 7.75
C ILE A 81 -0.30 -1.52 7.87
N ILE A 82 -0.20 -2.23 9.00
CA ILE A 82 -1.08 -3.35 9.34
C ILE A 82 -2.03 -2.96 10.46
N GLY A 83 -3.32 -3.24 10.30
CA GLY A 83 -4.35 -2.99 11.32
C GLY A 83 -4.69 -4.27 12.08
N ALA A 84 -4.71 -4.22 13.42
CA ALA A 84 -5.13 -5.36 14.23
C ALA A 84 -5.92 -4.89 15.45
N THR A 85 -7.10 -5.49 15.66
CA THR A 85 -7.93 -5.27 16.86
C THR A 85 -7.77 -6.38 17.89
N THR A 86 -7.15 -7.50 17.49
CA THR A 86 -6.85 -8.65 18.34
C THR A 86 -5.42 -9.15 18.09
N LEU A 87 -4.84 -9.86 19.07
CA LEU A 87 -3.50 -10.43 18.93
C LEU A 87 -3.42 -11.50 17.84
N ALA A 88 -4.48 -12.29 17.65
CA ALA A 88 -4.56 -13.28 16.58
C ALA A 88 -4.48 -12.64 15.18
N GLN A 89 -5.21 -11.53 14.97
CA GLN A 89 -5.09 -10.74 13.74
C GLN A 89 -3.67 -10.21 13.56
N LEU A 90 -3.06 -9.67 14.62
CA LEU A 90 -1.68 -9.18 14.54
C LEU A 90 -0.70 -10.29 14.14
N GLU A 91 -0.82 -11.49 14.71
CA GLU A 91 0.03 -12.62 14.36
C GLU A 91 -0.12 -13.04 12.89
N GLU A 92 -1.35 -13.07 12.37
CA GLU A 92 -1.63 -13.35 10.96
C GLU A 92 -1.04 -12.27 10.04
N ASN A 93 -1.25 -11.00 10.39
CA ASN A 93 -0.70 -9.86 9.67
C ASN A 93 0.83 -9.90 9.62
N VAL A 94 1.51 -10.22 10.73
CA VAL A 94 2.98 -10.30 10.76
C VAL A 94 3.48 -11.48 9.93
N LYS A 95 2.82 -12.65 9.98
CA LYS A 95 3.19 -13.83 9.17
C LYS A 95 3.14 -13.55 7.66
N SER A 96 2.26 -12.65 7.23
CA SER A 96 2.13 -12.26 5.82
C SER A 96 3.41 -11.66 5.22
N ALA A 97 4.32 -11.11 6.03
CA ALA A 97 5.60 -10.58 5.57
C ALA A 97 6.47 -11.66 4.89
N GLY A 98 6.32 -12.92 5.31
CA GLY A 98 7.00 -14.07 4.71
C GLY A 98 6.25 -14.72 3.54
N VAL A 99 5.10 -14.18 3.14
CA VAL A 99 4.29 -14.71 2.03
C VAL A 99 4.68 -14.02 0.73
N GLU A 100 5.05 -14.81 -0.26
CA GLU A 100 5.25 -14.37 -1.63
C GLU A 100 4.10 -14.87 -2.51
N LEU A 101 3.50 -13.97 -3.29
CA LEU A 101 2.45 -14.33 -4.22
C LEU A 101 3.06 -14.84 -5.52
N GLY A 102 2.63 -16.03 -5.95
CA GLY A 102 3.02 -16.60 -7.24
C GLY A 102 2.53 -15.75 -8.41
N LYS A 103 3.18 -15.91 -9.58
CA LYS A 103 2.84 -15.15 -10.80
C LYS A 103 1.39 -15.39 -11.24
N GLU A 104 0.90 -16.62 -11.06
CA GLU A 104 -0.47 -16.99 -11.37
C GLU A 104 -1.47 -16.23 -10.49
N VAL A 105 -1.22 -16.18 -9.18
CA VAL A 105 -2.05 -15.45 -8.22
C VAL A 105 -2.04 -13.94 -8.50
N LEU A 106 -0.87 -13.38 -8.80
CA LEU A 106 -0.75 -11.96 -9.19
C LEU A 106 -1.53 -11.67 -10.48
N ALA A 107 -1.49 -12.57 -11.47
CA ALA A 107 -2.24 -12.41 -12.71
C ALA A 107 -3.76 -12.49 -12.48
N GLU A 108 -4.23 -13.37 -11.60
CA GLU A 108 -5.64 -13.43 -11.20
C GLU A 108 -6.09 -12.15 -10.47
N ILE A 109 -5.26 -11.63 -9.56
CA ILE A 109 -5.52 -10.35 -8.89
C ILE A 109 -5.60 -9.21 -9.92
N GLU A 110 -4.70 -9.15 -10.90
CA GLU A 110 -4.74 -8.15 -11.97
C GLU A 110 -5.98 -8.29 -12.85
N GLN A 111 -6.47 -9.51 -13.12
CA GLN A 111 -7.73 -9.71 -13.84
C GLN A 111 -8.94 -9.19 -13.05
N ILE A 112 -8.95 -9.41 -11.73
CA ILE A 112 -9.97 -8.86 -10.84
C ILE A 112 -9.87 -7.34 -10.81
N HIS A 113 -8.67 -6.78 -10.69
CA HIS A 113 -8.43 -5.34 -10.71
C HIS A 113 -8.83 -4.71 -12.05
N ALA A 114 -8.55 -5.34 -13.19
CA ALA A 114 -9.00 -4.85 -14.49
C ALA A 114 -10.52 -4.75 -14.60
N ARG A 115 -11.25 -5.64 -13.90
CA ARG A 115 -12.72 -5.63 -13.83
C ARG A 115 -13.25 -4.65 -12.78
N TYR A 116 -12.49 -4.45 -11.70
CA TYR A 116 -12.80 -3.57 -10.58
C TYR A 116 -11.58 -2.68 -10.29
N PRO A 117 -11.32 -1.66 -11.14
CA PRO A 117 -10.10 -0.86 -11.08
C PRO A 117 -10.04 0.03 -9.85
N SER A 118 -11.18 0.24 -9.18
CA SER A 118 -11.21 0.82 -7.85
C SER A 118 -11.11 -0.31 -6.81
N PRO A 119 -9.98 -0.43 -6.08
CA PRO A 119 -9.88 -1.38 -4.97
C PRO A 119 -10.92 -1.05 -3.87
N ALA A 120 -11.41 0.18 -3.83
CA ALA A 120 -12.58 0.59 -3.05
C ALA A 120 -13.61 1.31 -3.95
N PRO A 121 -14.80 0.73 -4.22
CA PRO A 121 -15.93 1.45 -4.81
C PRO A 121 -16.54 2.51 -3.88
#